data_AF-A0A1D9G6Z7-F1
#
_entry.id   AF-A0A1D9G6Z7-F1
#
_cell.length_a   1.000
_cell.length_b   1.000
_cell.length_c   1.000
_cell.angle_alpha   90.00
_cell.angle_beta   90.00
_cell.angle_gamma   90.00
#
_symmetry.space_group_name_H-M   'P 1'
#
loop_
_entity.id
_entity.type
_entity.pdbx_description
1 polymer ?
#
loop_
_entity_poly.entity_id
_entity_poly.type
_entity_poly.pdbx_seq_one_letter_code
_entity_poly.pdbx_strand_id
1 'polypeptide(L)'
;MNQQKNALKFTKVQSLYFGKIGAVETVRHLAVIVGINEITIHRWLEIYPQSGIEELLKEKPKTGRPKKLKIEQVAKLQQELRDQAGFKSYKEVQLWIFIFWEIWLSYSTSNR
;
A
#
# COMPACT_ATOMS: atom_id res chain seq x y z
N MET A 1 -8.16 8.48 -6.66
CA MET A 1 -7.02 8.04 -5.79
C MET A 1 -5.68 8.69 -6.13
N ASN A 2 -5.31 8.90 -7.41
CA ASN A 2 -4.01 9.49 -7.77
C ASN A 2 -3.82 10.94 -7.31
N GLN A 3 -4.89 11.75 -7.28
CA GLN A 3 -4.85 13.12 -6.78
C GLN A 3 -4.45 13.20 -5.29
N GLN A 4 -5.00 12.33 -4.44
CA GLN A 4 -4.67 12.29 -3.00
C GLN A 4 -3.21 11.89 -2.76
N LYS A 5 -2.65 11.01 -3.61
CA LYS A 5 -1.23 10.61 -3.55
C LYS A 5 -0.30 11.75 -3.92
N ASN A 6 -0.65 12.54 -4.93
CA ASN A 6 0.12 13.72 -5.33
C ASN A 6 0.05 14.82 -4.27
N ALA A 7 -1.10 15.00 -3.62
CA ALA A 7 -1.24 15.96 -2.53
C ALA A 7 -0.25 15.65 -1.39
N LEU A 8 -0.14 14.39 -0.94
CA LEU A 8 0.78 14.03 0.14
C LEU A 8 2.26 14.23 -0.24
N LYS A 9 2.63 13.91 -1.50
CA LYS A 9 3.99 14.15 -1.99
C LYS A 9 4.31 15.64 -2.05
N PHE A 10 3.38 16.45 -2.53
CA PHE A 10 3.50 17.90 -2.55
C PHE A 10 3.70 18.45 -1.13
N THR A 11 2.87 18.02 -0.18
CA THR A 11 2.95 18.38 1.22
C THR A 11 4.33 18.06 1.83
N LYS A 12 4.90 16.88 1.55
CA LYS A 12 6.27 16.52 2.00
C LYS A 12 7.31 17.51 1.50
N VAL A 13 7.28 17.84 0.21
CA VAL A 13 8.21 18.80 -0.41
C VAL A 13 7.99 20.20 0.18
N GLN A 14 6.75 20.60 0.37
CA GLN A 14 6.39 21.89 0.96
C GLN A 14 6.91 22.01 2.40
N SER A 15 6.81 20.93 3.21
CA SER A 15 7.38 20.89 4.56
C SER A 15 8.90 21.09 4.55
N LEU A 16 9.62 20.44 3.64
CA LEU A 16 11.06 20.62 3.49
C LEU A 16 11.41 22.04 3.02
N TYR A 17 10.64 22.58 2.07
CA TYR A 17 10.85 23.92 1.55
C TYR A 17 10.71 24.97 2.65
N PHE A 18 9.62 24.91 3.43
CA PHE A 18 9.39 25.82 4.55
C PHE A 18 10.47 25.73 5.62
N GLY A 19 10.96 24.53 5.93
CA GLY A 19 12.12 24.35 6.81
C GLY A 19 13.40 24.95 6.22
N LYS A 20 13.63 24.81 4.92
CA LYS A 20 14.84 25.33 4.25
C LYS A 20 14.90 26.85 4.21
N ILE A 21 13.76 27.51 4.00
CA ILE A 21 13.70 28.99 3.94
C ILE A 21 13.55 29.65 5.33
N GLY A 22 13.46 28.85 6.40
CA GLY A 22 13.30 29.36 7.76
C GLY A 22 11.96 30.07 8.01
N ALA A 23 10.93 29.82 7.18
CA ALA A 23 9.62 30.46 7.30
C ALA A 23 8.77 29.95 8.49
N VAL A 24 9.29 28.97 9.23
CA VAL A 24 8.64 28.34 10.37
C VAL A 24 9.67 28.12 11.46
N GLU A 25 9.36 28.68 12.64
CA GLU A 25 10.21 28.56 13.83
C GLU A 25 10.10 27.19 14.50
N THR A 26 8.95 26.51 14.35
CA THR A 26 8.69 25.23 15.01
C THR A 26 7.99 24.23 14.09
N VAL A 27 8.24 22.94 14.33
CA VAL A 27 7.56 21.83 13.63
C VAL A 27 6.05 21.86 13.87
N ARG A 28 5.62 22.30 15.06
CA ARG A 28 4.21 22.49 15.39
C ARG A 28 3.55 23.58 14.53
N HIS A 29 4.23 24.71 14.31
CA HIS A 29 3.71 25.75 13.42
C HIS A 29 3.60 25.24 11.98
N LEU A 30 4.62 24.50 11.52
CA LEU A 30 4.60 23.85 10.22
C LEU A 30 3.45 22.84 10.06
N ALA A 31 3.15 22.07 11.10
CA ALA A 31 2.03 21.12 11.16
C ALA A 31 0.68 21.81 10.92
N VAL A 32 0.47 22.98 11.53
CA VAL A 32 -0.75 23.77 11.37
C VAL A 32 -0.88 24.32 9.94
N ILE A 33 0.18 24.92 9.39
CA ILE A 33 0.19 25.48 8.03
C ILE A 33 -0.13 24.40 6.98
N VAL A 34 0.49 23.23 7.15
CA VAL A 34 0.44 22.14 6.17
C VAL A 34 -0.78 21.23 6.38
N GLY A 35 -1.43 21.30 7.53
CA GLY A 35 -2.61 20.48 7.87
C GLY A 35 -2.26 19.01 8.12
N ILE A 36 -1.05 18.72 8.59
CA ILE A 36 -0.56 17.36 8.87
C ILE A 36 -0.15 17.26 10.33
N ASN A 37 -0.36 16.08 10.93
CA ASN A 37 0.02 15.84 12.32
C ASN A 37 1.54 16.04 12.53
N GLU A 38 1.90 16.74 13.61
CA GLU A 38 3.28 17.06 13.99
C GLU A 38 4.21 15.83 14.00
N ILE A 39 3.74 14.68 14.52
CA ILE A 39 4.51 13.43 14.58
C ILE A 39 4.90 12.95 13.17
N THR A 40 4.03 13.19 12.19
CA THR A 40 4.31 12.80 10.79
C THR A 40 5.40 13.68 10.18
N ILE A 41 5.42 14.97 10.54
CA ILE A 41 6.44 15.90 10.06
C ILE A 41 7.79 15.60 10.70
N HIS A 42 7.84 15.37 12.02
CA HIS A 42 9.06 14.90 12.71
C HIS A 42 9.63 13.67 12.00
N ARG A 43 8.79 12.67 11.73
CA ARG A 43 9.20 11.47 11.00
C ARG A 43 9.76 11.78 9.61
N TRP A 44 9.19 12.73 8.87
CA TRP A 44 9.72 13.13 7.55
C TRP A 44 11.07 13.83 7.66
N LEU A 45 11.22 14.70 8.65
CA LEU A 45 12.46 15.42 8.92
C LEU A 45 13.58 14.48 9.43
N GLU A 46 13.25 13.37 10.08
CA GLU A 46 14.22 12.33 10.44
C GLU A 46 14.66 11.47 9.24
N ILE A 47 13.72 11.12 8.35
CA ILE A 47 13.98 10.24 7.20
C ILE A 47 14.79 10.96 6.12
N TYR A 48 14.47 12.23 5.87
CA TYR A 48 15.03 12.99 4.75
C TYR A 48 16.57 13.10 4.78
N PRO A 49 17.23 13.45 5.90
CA PRO A 49 18.70 13.53 5.96
C PRO A 49 19.38 12.17 5.76
N GLN A 50 18.73 11.07 6.16
CA GLN A 50 19.30 9.73 6.14
C GLN A 50 19.17 9.04 4.78
N SER A 51 18.09 9.32 4.05
CA SER A 51 17.71 8.55 2.86
C SER A 51 17.40 9.42 1.63
N GLY A 52 17.48 10.74 1.78
CA GLY A 52 17.24 11.70 0.71
C GLY A 52 15.76 11.87 0.35
N ILE A 53 15.52 12.64 -0.71
CA ILE A 53 14.17 13.00 -1.15
C ILE A 53 13.43 11.83 -1.81
N GLU A 54 14.17 10.93 -2.47
CA GLU A 54 13.57 9.81 -3.20
C GLU A 54 12.84 8.85 -2.25
N GLU A 55 13.49 8.46 -1.16
CA GLU A 55 12.91 7.57 -0.17
C GLU A 55 11.79 8.27 0.63
N LEU A 56 11.91 9.58 0.88
CA LEU A 56 10.83 10.36 1.48
C LEU A 56 9.57 10.36 0.61
N LEU A 57 9.70 10.49 -0.71
CA LEU A 57 8.59 10.53 -1.66
C LEU A 57 8.08 9.16 -2.09
N LYS A 58 8.84 8.09 -1.78
CA LYS A 58 8.47 6.72 -2.09
C LYS A 58 7.18 6.32 -1.38
N GLU A 59 6.35 5.58 -2.11
CA GLU A 59 5.16 4.98 -1.53
C GLU A 59 5.60 3.78 -0.69
N LYS A 60 5.19 3.75 0.58
CA LYS A 60 5.39 2.56 1.39
C LYS A 60 4.65 1.39 0.75
N PRO A 61 5.27 0.19 0.73
CA PRO A 61 4.56 -1.00 0.29
C PRO A 61 3.32 -1.17 1.17
N LYS A 62 2.20 -1.54 0.54
CA LYS A 62 0.94 -1.79 1.26
C LYS A 62 1.21 -2.83 2.35
N THR A 63 1.21 -2.40 3.60
CA THR A 63 1.43 -3.28 4.75
C THR A 63 0.12 -4.03 5.00
N GLY A 64 -0.01 -5.19 4.38
CA GLY A 64 -1.13 -6.10 4.53
C GLY A 64 -0.64 -7.53 4.43
N ARG A 65 -1.49 -8.50 4.81
CA ARG A 65 -1.17 -9.92 4.67
C ARG A 65 -0.78 -10.18 3.20
N PRO A 66 0.42 -10.74 2.93
CA PRO A 66 0.83 -11.02 1.57
C PRO A 66 -0.21 -11.92 0.92
N LYS A 67 -0.58 -11.58 -0.33
CA LYS A 67 -1.50 -12.42 -1.10
C LYS A 67 -0.83 -13.77 -1.31
N LYS A 68 -1.49 -14.84 -0.89
CA LYS A 68 -1.00 -16.22 -1.09
C LYS A 68 -0.97 -16.62 -2.56
N LEU A 69 -1.79 -15.96 -3.39
CA LEU A 69 -1.88 -16.20 -4.83
C LEU A 69 -1.27 -15.04 -5.60
N LYS A 70 -0.50 -15.38 -6.65
CA LYS A 70 -0.01 -14.42 -7.65
C LYS A 70 -1.17 -13.92 -8.52
N ILE A 71 -0.97 -12.79 -9.19
CA ILE A 71 -1.99 -12.16 -10.05
C ILE A 71 -2.42 -13.12 -11.18
N GLU A 72 -1.47 -13.81 -11.79
CA GLU A 72 -1.71 -14.80 -12.86
C GLU A 72 -2.57 -15.98 -12.39
N GLN A 73 -2.31 -16.46 -11.16
CA GLN A 73 -3.08 -17.56 -10.55
C GLN A 73 -4.53 -17.13 -10.29
N VAL A 74 -4.74 -15.89 -9.83
CA VAL A 74 -6.09 -15.36 -9.63
C VAL A 74 -6.83 -15.21 -10.97
N ALA A 75 -6.14 -14.75 -12.03
CA ALA A 75 -6.74 -14.61 -13.35
C ALA A 75 -7.16 -15.96 -13.94
N LYS A 76 -6.30 -16.98 -13.84
CA LYS A 76 -6.62 -18.35 -14.27
C LYS A 76 -7.80 -18.91 -13.47
N LEU A 77 -7.80 -18.73 -12.15
CA LEU A 77 -8.91 -19.17 -11.31
C LEU A 77 -10.25 -18.49 -11.68
N GLN A 78 -10.23 -17.20 -12.00
CA GLN A 78 -11.42 -16.47 -12.44
C GLN A 78 -11.94 -16.96 -13.79
N GLN A 79 -11.07 -17.43 -14.68
CA GLN A 79 -11.47 -18.00 -15.97
C GLN A 79 -12.17 -19.35 -15.77
N GLU A 80 -11.57 -20.24 -14.97
CA GLU A 80 -12.15 -21.56 -14.64
C GLU A 80 -13.49 -21.44 -13.87
N LEU A 81 -13.67 -20.39 -13.07
CA LEU A 81 -14.93 -20.10 -12.37
C LEU A 81 -16.04 -19.58 -13.29
N ARG A 82 -15.72 -19.07 -14.49
CA ARG A 82 -16.71 -18.56 -15.46
C ARG A 82 -17.28 -19.66 -16.35
N ASP A 83 -16.62 -20.81 -16.45
CA ASP A 83 -17.10 -21.94 -17.24
C ASP A 83 -18.31 -22.60 -16.56
N GLN A 84 -19.34 -22.91 -17.35
CA GLN A 84 -20.65 -23.41 -16.85
C GLN A 84 -20.57 -24.80 -16.20
N ALA A 85 -19.49 -25.55 -16.42
CA ALA A 85 -19.18 -26.81 -15.75
C ALA A 85 -18.35 -26.62 -14.46
N GLY A 86 -18.30 -25.39 -13.94
CA GLY A 86 -17.42 -24.98 -12.85
C GLY A 86 -17.61 -25.72 -11.52
N PHE A 87 -16.75 -25.36 -10.57
CA PHE A 87 -16.70 -25.96 -9.25
C PHE A 87 -18.06 -25.93 -8.53
N LYS A 88 -18.54 -27.09 -8.10
CA LYS A 88 -19.81 -27.25 -7.37
C LYS A 88 -19.69 -26.82 -5.92
N SER A 89 -18.46 -26.78 -5.39
CA SER A 89 -18.18 -26.40 -4.02
C SER A 89 -16.85 -25.70 -3.88
N TYR A 90 -16.76 -24.81 -2.90
CA TYR A 90 -15.53 -24.16 -2.51
C TYR A 90 -14.39 -25.14 -2.14
N LYS A 91 -14.74 -26.32 -1.61
CA LYS A 91 -13.74 -27.37 -1.32
C LYS A 91 -13.08 -27.91 -2.59
N GLU A 92 -13.81 -27.97 -3.71
CA GLU A 92 -13.26 -28.39 -5.00
C GLU A 92 -12.27 -27.35 -5.53
N VAL A 93 -12.58 -26.06 -5.33
CA VAL A 93 -11.65 -24.97 -5.64
C VAL A 93 -10.36 -25.10 -4.82
N GLN A 94 -10.45 -25.37 -3.51
CA GLN A 94 -9.28 -25.58 -2.66
C GLN A 94 -8.46 -26.80 -3.10
N LEU A 95 -9.11 -27.91 -3.45
CA LEU A 95 -8.46 -29.12 -3.92
C LEU A 95 -7.77 -28.89 -5.27
N TRP A 96 -8.43 -28.19 -6.19
CA TRP A 96 -7.86 -27.83 -7.50
C TRP A 96 -6.64 -26.92 -7.35
N ILE A 97 -6.71 -25.91 -6.49
CA ILE A 97 -5.58 -25.03 -6.18
C ILE A 97 -4.42 -25.81 -5.55
N PHE A 98 -4.73 -26.79 -4.69
CA PHE A 98 -3.72 -27.66 -4.10
C PHE A 98 -3.08 -28.59 -5.15
N ILE A 99 -3.86 -29.19 -6.04
CA ILE A 99 -3.35 -30.10 -7.08
C ILE A 99 -2.48 -29.36 -8.11
N PHE A 100 -2.90 -28.18 -8.54
CA PHE A 100 -2.20 -27.44 -9.60
C PHE A 100 -1.06 -26.56 -9.09
N TRP A 101 -1.15 -26.03 -7.88
CA TRP A 101 -0.20 -25.05 -7.35
C TRP A 101 0.41 -25.42 -6.00
N GLU A 102 0.05 -26.55 -5.38
CA GLU A 102 0.52 -26.99 -4.05
C GLU A 102 0.28 -25.96 -2.93
N ILE A 103 -0.67 -25.04 -3.13
CA ILE A 103 -0.98 -23.97 -2.17
C ILE A 103 -2.19 -24.38 -1.33
N TRP A 104 -1.99 -24.51 -0.02
CA TRP A 104 -3.10 -24.70 0.92
C TRP A 104 -3.76 -23.37 1.31
N LEU A 105 -4.95 -23.12 0.77
CA LEU A 105 -5.77 -21.95 1.09
C LEU A 105 -6.75 -22.29 2.21
N SER A 106 -6.84 -21.42 3.22
CA SER A 106 -7.89 -21.52 4.25
C SER A 106 -9.21 -20.95 3.72
N TYR A 107 -10.34 -21.40 4.26
CA TYR A 107 -11.70 -20.97 3.88
C TYR A 107 -11.88 -19.43 3.86
N SER A 108 -11.22 -18.73 4.78
CA SER A 108 -11.24 -17.27 4.89
C SER A 108 -10.60 -16.49 3.72
N THR A 109 -9.85 -17.15 2.83
CA THR A 109 -9.03 -16.48 1.81
C THR A 109 -9.74 -16.30 0.46
N SER A 110 -10.82 -17.05 0.19
CA SER A 110 -11.52 -16.99 -1.10
C SER A 110 -12.75 -16.09 -1.16
N ASN A 111 -13.25 -15.61 -0.02
CA ASN A 111 -14.43 -14.75 0.04
C ASN A 111 -14.06 -13.26 0.22
N ARG A 112 -12.89 -12.85 -0.27
CA ARG A 112 -12.31 -11.51 -0.12
C ARG A 112 -11.88 -10.90 -1.44
#